data_AF-A0A3S3U9W0-F1
#
_entry.id   AF-A0A3S3U9W0-F1
#
_cell.length_a   1.000
_cell.length_b   1.000
_cell.length_c   1.000
_cell.angle_alpha   90.00
_cell.angle_beta   90.00
_cell.angle_gamma   90.00
#
_symmetry.space_group_name_H-M   'P 1'
#
loop_
_entity.id
_entity.type
_entity.pdbx_description
1 polymer ?
#
loop_
_entity_poly.entity_id
_entity_poly.type
_entity_poly.pdbx_seq_one_letter_code
_entity_poly.pdbx_strand_id
1 'polypeptide(L)'
;MVYQKSRILLKKQGLAASKKLGQNFLVHQHTAERIVDFSELSKEDTVLEVGVGLGALTGPLADAAGQVLGLEADSGIIRLHEEQGNLPDNVRLIHQDVLKTDFNELVRLSGGKRLKIV
;
A
#
# COMPACT_ATOMS: atom_id res chain seq x y z
N MET A 1 -5.68 -18.09 -6.86
CA MET A 1 -6.53 -17.48 -7.92
C MET A 1 -6.67 -15.94 -7.72
N VAL A 2 -5.57 -15.24 -7.40
CA VAL A 2 -5.52 -13.79 -7.14
C VAL A 2 -5.26 -12.99 -8.43
N TYR A 3 -4.42 -13.51 -9.33
CA TYR A 3 -4.16 -12.93 -10.65
C TYR A 3 -5.42 -12.61 -11.48
N GLN A 4 -6.37 -13.55 -11.56
CA GLN A 4 -7.64 -13.36 -12.26
C GLN A 4 -8.45 -12.22 -11.64
N LYS A 5 -8.47 -12.12 -10.30
CA LYS A 5 -9.16 -11.04 -9.58
C LYS A 5 -8.53 -9.68 -9.88
N SER A 6 -7.20 -9.55 -9.85
CA SER A 6 -6.50 -8.30 -10.16
C SER A 6 -6.80 -7.81 -11.58
N ARG A 7 -6.81 -8.70 -12.57
CA ARG A 7 -7.15 -8.35 -13.96
C ARG A 7 -8.60 -7.90 -14.11
N ILE A 8 -9.54 -8.60 -13.46
CA ILE A 8 -10.96 -8.25 -13.50
C ILE A 8 -11.18 -6.89 -12.83
N LEU A 9 -10.52 -6.65 -11.70
CA LEU A 9 -10.64 -5.40 -10.94
C LEU A 9 -10.14 -4.21 -11.77
N LEU A 10 -8.95 -4.31 -12.35
CA LEU A 10 -8.40 -3.29 -13.24
C LEU A 10 -9.37 -3.01 -14.40
N LYS A 11 -9.86 -4.05 -15.08
CA LYS A 11 -10.81 -3.90 -16.19
C LYS A 11 -12.12 -3.25 -15.77
N LYS A 12 -12.69 -3.63 -14.62
CA LYS A 12 -13.96 -3.08 -14.10
C LYS A 12 -13.84 -1.58 -13.80
N GLN A 13 -12.67 -1.15 -13.33
CA GLN A 13 -12.40 0.24 -12.99
C GLN A 13 -11.85 1.06 -14.17
N GLY A 14 -11.78 0.48 -15.37
CA GLY A 14 -11.19 1.14 -16.54
C GLY A 14 -9.69 1.44 -16.39
N LEU A 15 -9.03 0.78 -15.43
CA LEU A 15 -7.61 0.93 -15.14
C LEU A 15 -6.79 -0.12 -15.90
N ALA A 16 -5.56 0.23 -16.21
CA ALA A 16 -4.55 -0.68 -16.73
C ALA A 16 -3.20 -0.35 -16.09
N ALA A 17 -2.35 -1.36 -15.92
CA ALA A 17 -0.99 -1.12 -15.44
C ALA A 17 -0.26 -0.15 -16.40
N SER A 18 0.12 1.01 -15.88
CA SER A 18 0.79 2.04 -16.64
C SER A 18 2.29 1.75 -16.74
N LYS A 19 2.77 1.47 -17.96
CA LYS A 19 4.22 1.34 -18.23
C LYS A 19 4.99 2.62 -17.91
N LYS A 20 4.38 3.79 -18.13
CA LYS A 20 5.00 5.09 -17.82
C LYS A 20 5.22 5.27 -16.33
N LEU A 21 4.32 4.73 -15.50
CA LEU A 21 4.44 4.75 -14.04
C LEU A 21 5.20 3.53 -13.49
N GLY A 22 5.70 2.63 -14.34
CA GLY A 22 6.43 1.44 -13.91
C GLY A 22 5.57 0.43 -13.12
N GLN A 23 4.24 0.48 -13.24
CA GLN A 23 3.34 -0.33 -12.42
C GLN A 23 3.47 -1.83 -12.73
N ASN A 24 3.78 -2.60 -11.70
CA ASN A 24 3.75 -4.06 -11.69
C ASN A 24 3.00 -4.50 -10.43
N PHE A 25 1.85 -5.14 -10.58
CA PHE A 25 1.02 -5.52 -9.44
C PHE A 25 1.42 -6.88 -8.90
N LEU A 26 1.68 -6.94 -7.60
CA LEU A 26 1.90 -8.19 -6.89
C LEU A 26 0.60 -9.01 -6.87
N VAL A 27 0.66 -10.25 -7.37
CA VAL A 27 -0.51 -11.14 -7.48
C VAL A 27 -0.35 -12.44 -6.68
N HIS A 28 0.83 -12.68 -6.12
CA HIS A 28 1.13 -13.90 -5.40
C HIS A 28 1.17 -13.62 -3.90
N GLN A 29 0.15 -14.10 -3.18
CA GLN A 29 -0.04 -13.81 -1.76
C GLN A 29 1.16 -14.25 -0.92
N HIS A 30 1.68 -15.45 -1.15
CA HIS A 30 2.85 -15.94 -0.40
C HIS A 30 4.10 -15.09 -0.60
N THR A 31 4.22 -14.38 -1.73
CA THR A 31 5.33 -13.45 -1.94
C THR A 31 5.15 -12.22 -1.06
N ALA A 32 3.93 -11.70 -0.92
CA ALA A 32 3.63 -10.60 0.00
C ALA A 32 3.93 -10.99 1.44
N GLU A 33 3.44 -12.15 1.89
CA GLU A 33 3.70 -12.70 3.23
C GLU A 33 5.21 -12.79 3.51
N ARG A 34 5.99 -13.34 2.58
CA ARG A 34 7.46 -13.41 2.73
C ARG A 34 8.12 -12.04 2.82
N ILE A 35 7.66 -11.04 2.06
CA ILE A 35 8.18 -9.67 2.17
C ILE A 35 7.95 -9.13 3.57
N VAL A 36 6.75 -9.34 4.13
CA VAL A 36 6.42 -8.95 5.50
C VAL A 36 7.28 -9.68 6.52
N ASP A 37 7.48 -11.00 6.36
CA ASP A 37 8.32 -11.80 7.25
C ASP A 37 9.77 -11.26 7.30
N PHE A 38 10.34 -10.90 6.14
CA PHE A 38 11.68 -10.31 6.06
C PHE A 38 11.77 -8.88 6.63
N SER A 39 10.64 -8.21 6.81
CA SER A 39 10.58 -6.83 7.31
C SER A 39 10.65 -6.75 8.84
N GLU A 40 10.59 -7.88 9.55
CA GLU A 40 10.72 -8.00 11.01
C GLU A 40 9.84 -6.97 11.75
N LEU A 41 8.55 -6.93 11.37
CA LEU A 41 7.58 -5.99 11.89
C LEU A 41 6.92 -6.50 13.17
N SER A 42 6.51 -5.56 14.02
CA SER A 42 5.67 -5.82 15.20
C SER A 42 4.54 -4.79 15.34
N LYS A 43 3.64 -5.01 16.29
CA LYS A 43 2.47 -4.13 16.52
C LYS A 43 2.83 -2.75 17.08
N GLU A 44 4.07 -2.55 17.47
CA GLU A 44 4.61 -1.28 17.92
C GLU A 44 5.02 -0.38 16.74
N ASP A 45 5.29 -0.99 15.58
CA ASP A 45 5.83 -0.32 14.39
C ASP A 45 4.77 0.48 13.62
N THR A 46 5.26 1.53 12.98
CA THR A 46 4.54 2.23 11.91
C THR A 46 5.29 2.02 10.60
N VAL A 47 4.57 1.48 9.61
CA VAL A 47 5.10 1.20 8.28
C VAL A 47 4.69 2.30 7.32
N LEU A 48 5.61 2.71 6.45
CA LEU A 48 5.33 3.48 5.26
C LEU A 48 5.41 2.54 4.05
N GLU A 49 4.29 2.23 3.42
CA GLU A 49 4.24 1.50 2.16
C GLU A 49 4.34 2.48 0.99
N VAL A 50 5.30 2.25 0.09
CA VAL A 50 5.46 3.07 -1.12
C VAL A 50 4.83 2.36 -2.32
N GLY A 51 3.71 2.92 -2.81
CA GLY A 51 2.99 2.35 -3.95
C GLY A 51 2.04 1.24 -3.52
N VAL A 52 0.95 1.61 -2.85
CA VAL A 52 -0.12 0.70 -2.39
C VAL A 52 -0.63 -0.21 -3.50
N GLY A 53 -0.74 0.31 -4.74
CA GLY A 53 -1.17 -0.50 -5.86
C GLY A 53 -2.57 -1.07 -5.66
N LEU A 54 -2.75 -2.39 -5.81
CA LEU A 54 -4.05 -3.04 -5.57
C LEU A 54 -4.22 -3.54 -4.12
N GLY A 55 -3.35 -3.14 -3.19
CA GLY A 55 -3.41 -3.51 -1.78
C GLY A 55 -2.88 -4.91 -1.44
N ALA A 56 -2.17 -5.56 -2.36
CA ALA A 56 -1.72 -6.94 -2.20
C ALA A 56 -0.70 -7.11 -1.05
N LEU A 57 0.12 -6.10 -0.78
CA LEU A 57 1.07 -6.07 0.32
C LEU A 57 0.51 -5.33 1.55
N THR A 58 -0.33 -4.32 1.32
CA THR A 58 -0.98 -3.51 2.35
C THR A 58 -1.71 -4.33 3.41
N GLY A 59 -2.49 -5.34 3.02
CA GLY A 59 -3.19 -6.22 3.96
C GLY A 59 -2.24 -6.96 4.90
N PRO A 60 -1.29 -7.77 4.38
CA PRO A 60 -0.25 -8.40 5.19
C PRO A 60 0.55 -7.44 6.08
N LEU A 61 0.87 -6.23 5.58
CA LEU A 61 1.54 -5.21 6.39
C LEU A 61 0.67 -4.73 7.54
N ALA A 62 -0.62 -4.50 7.30
CA ALA A 62 -1.59 -4.10 8.33
C ALA A 62 -1.77 -5.19 9.40
N ASP A 63 -1.71 -6.46 9.00
CA ASP A 63 -1.77 -7.61 9.91
C ASP A 63 -0.52 -7.72 10.80
N ALA A 64 0.65 -7.29 10.33
CA ALA A 64 1.90 -7.35 11.10
C ALA A 64 2.19 -6.08 11.92
N ALA A 65 1.90 -4.90 11.37
CA ALA A 65 2.23 -3.61 11.96
C ALA A 65 1.09 -3.04 12.84
N GLY A 66 1.41 -2.05 13.66
CA GLY A 66 0.42 -1.27 14.42
C GLY A 66 -0.33 -0.28 13.53
N GLN A 67 0.37 0.33 12.56
CA GLN A 67 -0.17 1.29 11.61
C GLN A 67 0.56 1.20 10.27
N VAL A 68 -0.17 1.39 9.17
CA VAL A 68 0.39 1.54 7.83
C VAL A 68 0.00 2.89 7.26
N LEU A 69 0.99 3.66 6.80
CA LEU A 69 0.80 4.83 5.96
C LEU A 69 1.09 4.39 4.53
N GLY A 70 0.08 4.37 3.66
CA GLY A 70 0.23 3.97 2.26
C GLY A 70 0.31 5.18 1.36
N LEU A 71 1.43 5.37 0.67
CA LEU A 71 1.54 6.39 -0.39
C LEU A 71 1.15 5.78 -1.73
N GLU A 72 0.33 6.49 -2.49
CA GLU A 72 0.04 6.15 -3.89
C GLU A 72 -0.04 7.44 -4.70
N ALA A 73 0.57 7.43 -5.89
CA ALA A 73 0.62 8.59 -6.78
C ALA A 73 -0.50 8.55 -7.83
N ASP A 74 -0.97 7.36 -8.19
CA ASP A 74 -2.03 7.14 -9.17
C ASP A 74 -3.42 7.42 -8.55
N SER A 75 -4.02 8.55 -8.96
CA SER A 75 -5.36 8.95 -8.52
C SER A 75 -6.45 7.92 -8.83
N GLY A 76 -6.27 7.10 -9.88
CA GLY A 76 -7.22 6.04 -10.21
C GLY A 76 -7.24 4.93 -9.16
N ILE A 77 -6.06 4.61 -8.61
CA ILE A 77 -5.91 3.63 -7.54
C ILE A 77 -6.41 4.19 -6.20
N ILE A 78 -6.14 5.46 -5.91
CA ILE A 78 -6.70 6.14 -4.72
C ILE A 78 -8.22 6.02 -4.72
N ARG A 79 -8.87 6.45 -5.81
CA ARG A 79 -10.32 6.38 -5.97
C ARG A 79 -10.84 4.95 -5.85
N LEU A 80 -10.12 3.97 -6.41
CA LEU A 80 -10.50 2.56 -6.32
C LEU A 80 -10.62 2.08 -4.87
N HIS A 81 -9.67 2.44 -4.01
CA HIS A 81 -9.67 2.05 -2.60
C HIS A 81 -10.72 2.82 -1.79
N GLU A 82 -10.86 4.12 -2.04
CA GLU A 82 -11.87 4.96 -1.38
C GLU A 82 -13.30 4.49 -1.69
N GLU A 83 -13.61 4.18 -2.96
CA GLU A 83 -14.94 3.71 -3.37
C GLU A 83 -15.25 2.30 -2.83
N GLN A 84 -14.23 1.47 -2.65
CA GLN A 84 -14.41 0.11 -2.13
C GLN A 84 -14.44 0.04 -0.61
N GLY A 85 -13.82 1.00 0.08
CA GLY A 85 -13.65 0.96 1.54
C GLY A 85 -12.98 -0.32 2.01
N ASN A 86 -12.01 -0.83 1.24
CA ASN A 86 -11.46 -2.18 1.39
C ASN A 86 -10.13 -2.25 2.16
N LEU A 87 -9.57 -1.10 2.53
CA LEU A 87 -8.34 -1.06 3.31
C LEU A 87 -8.65 -1.27 4.80
N PRO A 88 -7.80 -1.99 5.54
CA PRO A 88 -7.97 -2.17 6.99
C PRO A 88 -7.97 -0.86 7.78
N ASP A 89 -8.60 -0.86 8.95
CA ASP A 89 -8.80 0.35 9.79
C ASP A 89 -7.49 1.04 10.22
N ASN A 90 -6.41 0.28 10.35
CA ASN A 90 -5.08 0.80 10.71
C ASN A 90 -4.25 1.26 9.50
N VAL A 91 -4.86 1.31 8.30
CA VAL A 91 -4.22 1.81 7.08
C VAL A 91 -4.73 3.21 6.77
N ARG A 92 -3.79 4.14 6.61
CA ARG A 92 -4.08 5.48 6.09
C ARG A 92 -3.54 5.60 4.67
N LEU A 93 -4.44 5.68 3.70
CA LEU A 93 -4.10 5.96 2.31
C LEU A 93 -3.84 7.46 2.11
N ILE A 94 -2.75 7.80 1.43
CA ILE A 94 -2.32 9.17 1.18
C ILE A 94 -2.01 9.31 -0.31
N HIS A 95 -2.74 10.19 -1.01
CA HIS A 95 -2.48 10.51 -2.41
C HIS A 95 -1.26 11.43 -2.52
N GLN A 96 -0.09 10.84 -2.74
CA GLN A 96 1.17 11.58 -2.75
C GLN A 96 2.26 10.83 -3.53
N ASP A 97 3.04 11.57 -4.32
CA ASP A 97 4.27 11.09 -4.94
C ASP A 97 5.39 11.05 -3.90
N VAL A 98 5.91 9.84 -3.62
CA VAL A 98 6.99 9.61 -2.65
C VAL A 98 8.21 10.49 -2.89
N LEU A 99 8.52 10.82 -4.15
CA LEU A 99 9.67 11.65 -4.51
C LEU A 99 9.50 13.12 -4.11
N LYS A 100 8.26 13.52 -3.78
CA LYS A 100 7.90 14.88 -3.37
C LYS A 100 7.41 14.95 -1.92
N THR A 101 7.46 13.83 -1.20
CA THR A 101 6.96 13.74 0.17
C THR A 101 7.95 14.29 1.18
N ASP A 102 7.47 15.09 2.14
CA ASP A 102 8.23 15.41 3.36
C ASP A 102 8.05 14.27 4.38
N PHE A 103 9.10 13.47 4.55
CA PHE A 103 9.09 12.37 5.53
C PHE A 103 8.97 12.87 6.98
N ASN A 104 9.38 14.10 7.29
CA ASN A 104 9.19 14.66 8.62
C ASN A 104 7.69 14.88 8.92
N GLU A 105 6.91 15.23 7.91
CA GLU A 105 5.46 15.33 8.04
C GLU A 105 4.84 13.96 8.34
N LEU A 106 5.26 12.92 7.61
CA LEU A 106 4.80 11.56 7.87
C LEU A 106 5.14 11.07 9.29
N VAL A 107 6.33 11.38 9.78
CA VAL A 107 6.74 11.08 11.17
C VAL A 107 5.84 11.82 12.17
N ARG A 108 5.47 13.09 11.90
CA ARG A 108 4.52 13.81 12.78
C ARG A 108 3.13 13.16 12.75
N LEU A 109 2.67 12.74 11.57
CA LEU A 109 1.37 12.06 11.42
C LEU A 109 1.31 10.70 12.13
N SER A 110 2.46 10.01 12.29
CA SER A 110 2.58 8.76 13.05
C SER A 110 2.85 8.97 14.54
N GLY A 111 2.64 10.18 15.07
CA GLY A 111 2.86 10.49 16.49
C GLY A 111 4.33 10.57 16.89
N GLY A 112 5.22 10.88 15.94
CA GLY A 112 6.67 11.00 16.17
C GLY A 112 7.43 9.68 16.15
N LYS A 113 6.76 8.57 15.79
CA LYS A 113 7.40 7.25 15.71
C LYS A 113 8.32 7.14 14.50
N ARG A 114 9.40 6.36 14.65
CA ARG A 114 10.24 5.94 13.54
C ARG A 114 9.41 5.16 12.53
N LEU A 115 9.57 5.48 11.25
CA LEU A 115 8.93 4.77 10.15
C LEU A 115 9.85 3.64 9.65
N LYS A 116 9.28 2.46 9.42
CA LYS A 116 9.88 1.40 8.61
C LYS A 116 9.31 1.52 7.20
N ILE A 117 10.17 1.63 6.18
CA ILE A 117 9.72 1.76 4.79
C ILE A 117 9.73 0.36 4.17
N VAL A 118 8.61 -0.02 3.55
CA VAL A 118 8.47 -1.26 2.80
C VAL A 118 8.03 -0.94 1.37
#